data_AF-Q138H1-F1
#
_entry.id   AF-Q138H1-F1
#
_cell.length_a   1.000
_cell.length_b   1.000
_cell.length_c   1.000
_cell.angle_alpha   90.00
_cell.angle_beta   90.00
_cell.angle_gamma   90.00
#
_symmetry.space_group_name_H-M   'P 1'
#
loop_
_entity.id
_entity.type
_entity.pdbx_description
1 polymer ?
#
loop_
_entity_poly.entity_id
_entity_poly.type
_entity_poly.pdbx_seq_one_letter_code
_entity_poly.pdbx_strand_id
1 'polypeptide(L)'
;MTEKSAFQETYMRAAGAVAFVTIVDGKGDEGIGSAFHIGQGIFVTARHVIEGATIKEIATTKSARLNEEAGGKTAPPRRLEIVDGPYFGPDGLDVAVFRVDLGDAPLPAIAVSQHTDASLGENDLVLSDILVIGYPPIPFTTIPSQVVTLGQINAVVRVRHSPVLHFIASAMARGGFSGGAALDQSGTALALVTESLGQGDMPVETGYMSLLSIEPAVDLAAEKFGFSTHGAYPGRYSDTLFAAKFSNPSSDSLSSFIYDASLYVYDDDRDLFVEINCGNEALLAEAIATFHAITPVTRNDVDDGYVLYIPNENPPATLLLEAGEAVAALFERSGYRRLASERSQWQLKNKA
;
A
#
# COMPACT_ATOMS: atom_id res chain seq x y z
N MET A 1 -32.84 21.62 -1.62
CA MET A 1 -31.63 20.94 -1.11
C MET A 1 -30.90 20.41 -2.31
N THR A 2 -29.72 20.93 -2.60
CA THR A 2 -28.83 20.39 -3.63
C THR A 2 -28.34 19.02 -3.17
N GLU A 3 -28.40 18.04 -4.07
CA GLU A 3 -27.85 16.71 -3.86
C GLU A 3 -26.35 16.83 -3.56
N LYS A 4 -25.86 16.08 -2.56
CA LYS A 4 -24.44 16.12 -2.19
C LYS A 4 -23.64 15.41 -3.26
N SER A 5 -22.45 15.90 -3.57
CA SER A 5 -21.56 15.16 -4.47
C SER A 5 -21.07 13.88 -3.80
N ALA A 6 -20.75 12.85 -4.58
CA ALA A 6 -20.20 11.59 -4.08
C ALA A 6 -18.96 11.80 -3.19
N PHE A 7 -18.06 12.71 -3.58
CA PHE A 7 -16.89 13.04 -2.76
C PHE A 7 -17.24 13.73 -1.45
N GLN A 8 -18.30 14.52 -1.41
CA GLN A 8 -18.77 15.10 -0.14
C GLN A 8 -19.28 14.00 0.80
N GLU A 9 -19.94 12.98 0.28
CA GLU A 9 -20.38 11.82 1.07
C GLU A 9 -19.22 10.96 1.56
N THR A 10 -18.27 10.69 0.67
CA THR A 10 -17.01 9.99 1.01
C THR A 10 -16.23 10.75 2.08
N TYR A 11 -16.08 12.07 1.95
CA TYR A 11 -15.49 12.89 3.00
C TYR A 11 -16.24 12.78 4.33
N MET A 12 -17.56 12.90 4.34
CA MET A 12 -18.35 12.81 5.58
C MET A 12 -18.20 11.47 6.31
N ARG A 13 -17.95 10.37 5.58
CA ARG A 13 -17.69 9.04 6.17
C ARG A 13 -16.26 8.93 6.71
N ALA A 14 -15.28 9.44 5.97
CA ALA A 14 -13.86 9.30 6.31
C ALA A 14 -13.34 10.34 7.32
N ALA A 15 -13.95 11.53 7.41
CA ALA A 15 -13.41 12.68 8.15
C ALA A 15 -13.06 12.38 9.62
N GLY A 16 -13.89 11.57 10.30
CA GLY A 16 -13.66 11.17 11.69
C GLY A 16 -12.61 10.07 11.89
N ALA A 17 -12.13 9.46 10.81
CA ALA A 17 -11.08 8.44 10.83
C ALA A 17 -9.68 9.04 10.64
N VAL A 18 -9.59 10.32 10.27
CA VAL A 18 -8.32 11.02 10.01
C VAL A 18 -7.95 11.91 11.19
N ALA A 19 -6.73 11.77 11.68
CA ALA A 19 -6.17 12.49 12.82
C ALA A 19 -4.97 13.32 12.38
N PHE A 20 -4.69 14.40 13.12
CA PHE A 20 -3.40 15.06 13.03
C PHE A 20 -2.41 14.39 13.98
N VAL A 21 -1.13 14.54 13.68
CA VAL A 21 -0.02 14.15 14.55
C VAL A 21 0.87 15.38 14.71
N THR A 22 0.98 15.94 15.91
CA THR A 22 1.96 17.00 16.20
C THR A 22 3.18 16.41 16.87
N ILE A 23 4.35 16.92 16.48
CA ILE A 23 5.65 16.40 16.92
C ILE A 23 6.59 17.54 17.30
N VAL A 24 7.64 17.20 18.03
CA VAL A 24 8.86 17.99 18.15
C VAL A 24 9.99 17.20 17.52
N ASP A 25 10.69 17.80 16.55
CA ASP A 25 11.83 17.17 15.90
C ASP A 25 13.08 17.16 16.79
N GLY A 26 14.16 16.55 16.30
CA GLY A 26 15.44 16.50 17.04
C GLY A 26 16.12 17.86 17.26
N LYS A 27 15.65 18.93 16.61
CA LYS A 27 16.14 20.31 16.79
C LYS A 27 15.28 21.11 17.77
N GLY A 28 14.13 20.57 18.19
CA GLY A 28 13.18 21.26 19.04
C GLY A 28 12.08 22.01 18.29
N ASP A 29 12.03 21.88 16.96
CA ASP A 29 11.03 22.55 16.12
C ASP A 29 9.71 21.76 16.11
N GLU A 30 8.59 22.48 16.16
CA GLU A 30 7.27 21.85 16.10
C GLU A 30 6.87 21.51 14.66
N GLY A 31 6.39 20.29 14.47
CA GLY A 31 5.87 19.79 13.20
C GLY A 31 4.45 19.27 13.32
N ILE A 32 3.79 19.14 12.16
CA ILE A 32 2.49 18.49 12.05
C ILE A 32 2.47 17.57 10.82
N GLY A 33 1.87 16.41 11.00
CA GLY A 33 1.50 15.48 9.94
C GLY A 33 0.08 14.98 10.13
N SER A 34 -0.30 14.01 9.32
CA SER A 34 -1.60 13.35 9.33
C SER A 34 -1.44 11.86 9.57
N ALA A 35 -2.51 11.22 10.05
CA ALA A 35 -2.63 9.78 10.14
C ALA A 35 -4.09 9.38 9.93
N PHE A 36 -4.36 8.15 9.50
CA PHE A 36 -5.72 7.67 9.32
C PHE A 36 -5.95 6.25 9.83
N HIS A 37 -7.13 6.02 10.38
CA HIS A 37 -7.55 4.76 10.97
C HIS A 37 -8.02 3.77 9.91
N ILE A 38 -7.42 2.58 9.87
CA ILE A 38 -7.79 1.49 8.95
C ILE A 38 -8.63 0.39 9.61
N GLY A 39 -8.86 0.50 10.92
CA GLY A 39 -9.63 -0.47 11.72
C GLY A 39 -8.88 -0.96 12.95
N GLN A 40 -9.61 -1.47 13.94
CA GLN A 40 -9.05 -2.08 15.16
C GLN A 40 -8.07 -1.17 15.95
N GLY A 41 -8.25 0.15 15.86
CA GLY A 41 -7.36 1.13 16.48
C GLY A 41 -6.04 1.33 15.72
N ILE A 42 -5.85 0.71 14.56
CA ILE A 42 -4.63 0.80 13.76
C ILE A 42 -4.67 2.05 12.89
N PHE A 43 -3.64 2.89 13.02
CA PHE A 43 -3.43 4.10 12.24
C PHE A 43 -2.22 3.95 11.33
N VAL A 44 -2.33 4.51 10.13
CA VAL A 44 -1.28 4.62 9.12
C VAL A 44 -0.82 6.06 9.05
N THR A 45 0.49 6.29 8.92
CA THR A 45 1.10 7.60 8.66
C THR A 45 2.39 7.45 7.84
N ALA A 46 3.00 8.56 7.43
CA ALA A 46 4.32 8.56 6.81
C ALA A 46 5.40 8.45 7.89
N ARG A 47 6.46 7.69 7.62
CA ARG A 47 7.55 7.43 8.59
C ARG A 47 8.20 8.72 9.05
N HIS A 48 8.55 9.60 8.11
CA HIS A 48 9.25 10.85 8.43
C HIS A 48 8.45 11.81 9.32
N VAL A 49 7.13 11.62 9.47
CA VAL A 49 6.32 12.43 10.39
C VAL A 49 6.70 12.14 11.85
N ILE A 50 7.05 10.89 12.16
CA ILE A 50 7.22 10.42 13.55
C ILE A 50 8.60 9.83 13.85
N GLU A 51 9.37 9.45 12.84
CA GLU A 51 10.72 8.91 13.04
C GLU A 51 11.66 9.98 13.62
N GLY A 52 12.35 9.63 14.71
CA GLY A 52 13.29 10.53 15.37
C GLY A 52 12.65 11.74 16.05
N ALA A 53 11.32 11.79 16.13
CA ALA A 53 10.56 12.89 16.70
C ALA A 53 9.81 12.47 17.98
N THR A 54 9.54 13.44 18.85
CA THR A 54 8.68 13.23 20.03
C THR A 54 7.24 13.59 19.67
N ILE A 55 6.33 12.61 19.72
CA ILE A 55 4.90 12.84 19.48
C ILE A 55 4.31 13.62 20.65
N LYS A 56 3.74 14.80 20.39
CA LYS A 56 3.06 15.63 21.38
C LYS A 56 1.59 15.29 21.52
N GLU A 57 0.91 15.16 20.39
CA GLU A 57 -0.53 14.95 20.36
C GLU A 57 -0.95 14.23 19.08
N ILE A 58 -1.88 13.30 19.23
CA ILE A 58 -2.65 12.73 18.12
C ILE A 58 -4.11 12.94 18.45
N ALA A 59 -4.85 13.58 17.55
CA ALA A 59 -6.28 13.80 17.76
C ALA A 59 -7.05 13.96 16.45
N THR A 60 -8.34 13.61 16.51
CA THR A 60 -9.29 13.93 15.45
C THR A 60 -9.89 15.31 15.69
N THR A 61 -10.34 15.97 14.62
CA THR A 61 -10.98 17.31 14.71
C THR A 61 -12.39 17.34 14.14
N LYS A 62 -12.87 16.23 13.58
CA LYS A 62 -14.21 16.07 13.01
C LYS A 62 -14.96 15.01 13.78
N SER A 63 -16.26 15.26 13.98
CA SER A 63 -17.14 14.26 14.58
C SER A 63 -17.23 13.05 13.64
N ALA A 64 -17.02 11.87 14.20
CA ALA A 64 -17.14 10.61 13.51
C ALA A 64 -18.61 10.24 13.34
N ARG A 65 -19.02 9.92 12.11
CA ARG A 65 -20.32 9.30 11.84
C ARG A 65 -20.13 7.79 11.88
N LEU A 66 -20.70 7.15 12.88
CA LEU A 66 -20.64 5.70 13.00
C LEU A 66 -21.74 5.07 12.14
N ASN A 67 -21.47 3.88 11.62
CA ASN A 67 -22.39 3.13 10.76
C ASN A 67 -23.72 2.82 11.49
N GLU A 68 -24.76 2.41 10.74
CA GLU A 68 -26.07 2.09 11.32
C GLU A 68 -26.01 1.00 12.41
N GLU A 69 -25.10 0.03 12.29
CA GLU A 69 -24.84 -1.00 13.31
C GLU A 69 -24.37 -0.44 14.65
N ALA A 70 -23.70 0.72 14.65
CA ALA A 70 -23.31 1.47 15.84
C ALA A 70 -24.41 2.46 16.31
N GLY A 71 -25.62 2.31 15.79
CA GLY A 71 -26.79 3.10 16.15
C GLY A 71 -26.82 4.51 15.57
N GLY A 72 -26.05 4.78 14.51
CA GLY A 72 -26.02 6.09 13.83
C GLY A 72 -25.54 7.26 14.71
N LYS A 73 -24.89 6.95 15.85
CA LYS A 73 -24.42 7.96 16.80
C LYS A 73 -23.19 8.68 16.24
N THR A 74 -23.13 9.98 16.49
CA THR A 74 -21.92 10.76 16.23
C THR A 74 -20.96 10.66 17.42
N ALA A 75 -19.72 10.25 17.19
CA ALA A 75 -18.66 10.32 18.19
C ALA A 75 -17.94 11.69 18.08
N PRO A 76 -17.71 12.42 19.18
CA PRO A 76 -17.03 13.70 19.15
C PRO A 76 -15.54 13.54 18.77
N PRO A 77 -14.89 14.60 18.27
CA PRO A 77 -13.45 14.61 18.11
C PRO A 77 -12.74 14.37 19.45
N ARG A 78 -11.61 13.66 19.43
CA ARG A 78 -10.89 13.30 20.67
C ARG A 78 -9.39 13.12 20.46
N ARG A 79 -8.66 13.23 21.56
CA ARG A 79 -7.26 12.82 21.68
C ARG A 79 -7.16 11.31 21.73
N LEU A 80 -6.09 10.79 21.15
CA LEU A 80 -5.80 9.38 21.02
C LEU A 80 -4.49 9.07 21.74
N GLU A 81 -4.45 7.94 22.43
CA GLU A 81 -3.25 7.42 23.10
C GLU A 81 -2.72 6.24 22.31
N ILE A 82 -1.44 6.32 21.89
CA ILE A 82 -0.76 5.19 21.27
C ILE A 82 -0.49 4.15 22.36
N VAL A 83 -0.97 2.93 22.14
CA VAL A 83 -0.76 1.79 23.03
C VAL A 83 0.22 0.76 22.47
N ASP A 84 0.52 0.83 21.17
CA ASP A 84 1.47 -0.07 20.51
C ASP A 84 2.09 0.56 19.26
N GLY A 85 3.36 0.24 19.00
CA GLY A 85 4.19 0.91 17.99
C GLY A 85 4.76 2.26 18.44
N PRO A 86 5.21 3.12 17.49
CA PRO A 86 5.11 2.95 16.04
C PRO A 86 6.05 1.87 15.48
N TYR A 87 5.57 1.18 14.45
CA TYR A 87 6.36 0.29 13.61
C TYR A 87 6.61 0.95 12.27
N PHE A 88 7.83 0.80 11.76
CA PHE A 88 8.26 1.44 10.52
C PHE A 88 8.34 0.44 9.38
N GLY A 89 8.09 0.91 8.16
CA GLY A 89 8.30 0.13 6.94
C GLY A 89 9.73 -0.36 6.81
N PRO A 90 9.94 -1.54 6.19
CA PRO A 90 11.26 -2.12 5.98
C PRO A 90 12.12 -1.23 5.07
N ASP A 91 13.45 -1.40 5.17
CA ASP A 91 14.43 -0.78 4.25
C ASP A 91 14.32 0.74 4.07
N GLY A 92 13.84 1.44 5.10
CA GLY A 92 13.70 2.90 5.08
C GLY A 92 12.43 3.40 4.38
N LEU A 93 11.50 2.51 4.02
CA LEU A 93 10.25 2.90 3.35
C LEU A 93 9.46 3.91 4.20
N ASP A 94 8.91 4.93 3.54
CA ASP A 94 8.29 6.09 4.19
C ASP A 94 6.85 5.82 4.67
N VAL A 95 6.68 4.78 5.48
CA VAL A 95 5.40 4.36 6.05
C VAL A 95 5.60 3.94 7.50
N ALA A 96 4.62 4.24 8.34
CA ALA A 96 4.56 3.75 9.70
C ALA A 96 3.13 3.41 10.10
N VAL A 97 3.01 2.44 11.01
CA VAL A 97 1.74 2.04 11.62
C VAL A 97 1.86 2.04 13.14
N PHE A 98 0.78 2.41 13.82
CA PHE A 98 0.69 2.35 15.27
C PHE A 98 -0.74 2.02 15.68
N ARG A 99 -0.93 1.53 16.91
CA ARG A 99 -2.25 1.21 17.45
C ARG A 99 -2.59 2.18 18.58
N VAL A 100 -3.82 2.67 18.59
CA VAL A 100 -4.36 3.52 19.64
C VAL A 100 -5.42 2.79 20.45
N ASP A 101 -5.61 3.22 21.70
CA ASP A 101 -6.78 2.82 22.48
C ASP A 101 -8.03 3.55 21.98
N LEU A 102 -9.05 2.78 21.57
CA LEU A 102 -10.34 3.32 21.19
C LEU A 102 -11.32 3.39 22.38
N GLY A 103 -11.03 2.69 23.49
CA GLY A 103 -11.94 2.51 24.62
C GLY A 103 -13.33 2.03 24.17
N ASP A 104 -14.37 2.54 24.82
CA ASP A 104 -15.77 2.18 24.52
C ASP A 104 -16.38 2.96 23.33
N ALA A 105 -15.63 3.89 22.74
CA ALA A 105 -16.13 4.74 21.66
C ALA A 105 -15.41 4.38 20.36
N PRO A 106 -16.10 3.75 19.38
CA PRO A 106 -15.47 3.39 18.12
C PRO A 106 -15.14 4.63 17.28
N LEU A 107 -14.16 4.48 16.39
CA LEU A 107 -13.90 5.41 15.28
C LEU A 107 -14.24 4.72 13.96
N PRO A 108 -14.72 5.46 12.94
CA PRO A 108 -14.85 4.92 11.60
C PRO A 108 -13.49 4.48 11.09
N ALA A 109 -13.49 3.42 10.28
CA ALA A 109 -12.30 2.90 9.62
C ALA A 109 -12.39 3.25 8.13
N ILE A 110 -11.25 3.62 7.55
CA ILE A 110 -11.09 3.78 6.11
C ILE A 110 -10.76 2.41 5.52
N ALA A 111 -11.57 1.97 4.56
CA ALA A 111 -11.27 0.77 3.80
C ALA A 111 -9.98 0.98 3.01
N VAL A 112 -9.15 -0.05 2.87
CA VAL A 112 -7.90 0.00 2.12
C VAL A 112 -7.99 -0.87 0.88
N SER A 113 -7.40 -0.40 -0.21
CA SER A 113 -7.38 -1.15 -1.47
C SER A 113 -6.59 -2.45 -1.35
N GLN A 114 -6.93 -3.43 -2.19
CA GLN A 114 -6.26 -4.74 -2.27
C GLN A 114 -5.19 -4.79 -3.37
N HIS A 115 -4.94 -3.69 -4.09
CA HIS A 115 -3.94 -3.71 -5.15
C HIS A 115 -2.54 -3.97 -4.58
N THR A 116 -1.70 -4.52 -5.46
CA THR A 116 -0.26 -4.69 -5.22
C THR A 116 0.53 -4.03 -6.33
N ASP A 117 1.79 -3.71 -6.04
CA ASP A 117 2.79 -3.30 -7.01
C ASP A 117 2.99 -4.33 -8.11
N ALA A 118 2.71 -5.61 -7.81
CA ALA A 118 2.73 -6.69 -8.77
C ALA A 118 1.48 -6.69 -9.66
N SER A 119 0.30 -6.32 -9.14
CA SER A 119 -0.95 -6.31 -9.90
C SER A 119 -1.13 -5.07 -10.76
N LEU A 120 -0.63 -3.90 -10.33
CA LEU A 120 -0.86 -2.63 -11.03
C LEU A 120 0.02 -2.46 -12.29
N GLY A 121 -0.64 -2.10 -13.38
CA GLY A 121 -0.05 -1.58 -14.61
C GLY A 121 0.16 -0.07 -14.61
N GLU A 122 0.91 0.42 -15.59
CA GLU A 122 1.25 1.85 -15.73
C GLU A 122 0.04 2.77 -15.95
N ASN A 123 -1.06 2.24 -16.48
CA ASN A 123 -2.25 3.00 -16.87
C ASN A 123 -3.46 2.81 -15.93
N ASP A 124 -3.42 1.83 -15.02
CA ASP A 124 -4.61 1.35 -14.30
C ASP A 124 -5.29 2.44 -13.46
N LEU A 125 -4.50 3.36 -12.89
CA LEU A 125 -5.00 4.42 -12.01
C LEU A 125 -4.96 5.81 -12.66
N VAL A 126 -4.39 5.95 -13.85
CA VAL A 126 -4.23 7.26 -14.50
C VAL A 126 -5.60 7.89 -14.78
N LEU A 127 -5.75 9.16 -14.44
CA LEU A 127 -6.99 9.96 -14.45
C LEU A 127 -8.07 9.52 -13.46
N SER A 128 -7.77 8.60 -12.53
CA SER A 128 -8.70 8.30 -11.43
C SER A 128 -8.84 9.51 -10.51
N ASP A 129 -10.08 9.92 -10.25
CA ASP A 129 -10.39 11.00 -9.31
C ASP A 129 -10.13 10.54 -7.87
N ILE A 130 -9.48 11.40 -7.09
CA ILE A 130 -9.12 11.14 -5.70
C ILE A 130 -9.51 12.30 -4.78
N LEU A 131 -9.83 11.94 -3.54
CA LEU A 131 -9.99 12.84 -2.41
C LEU A 131 -8.81 12.66 -1.45
N VAL A 132 -8.00 13.70 -1.31
CA VAL A 132 -6.92 13.72 -0.31
C VAL A 132 -7.41 14.41 0.95
N ILE A 133 -7.16 13.80 2.11
CA ILE A 133 -7.51 14.33 3.43
C ILE A 133 -6.25 14.42 4.31
N GLY A 134 -6.01 15.57 4.92
CA GLY A 134 -4.92 15.75 5.87
C GLY A 134 -5.02 17.03 6.70
N TYR A 135 -3.90 17.43 7.30
CA TYR A 135 -3.80 18.53 8.24
C TYR A 135 -2.65 19.50 7.91
N PRO A 136 -2.58 20.03 6.67
CA PRO A 136 -1.65 21.10 6.38
C PRO A 136 -1.96 22.32 7.29
N PRO A 137 -0.94 22.98 7.87
CA PRO A 137 -1.14 24.18 8.66
C PRO A 137 -1.92 25.25 7.88
N ILE A 138 -2.95 25.82 8.50
CA ILE A 138 -3.61 27.03 8.01
C ILE A 138 -3.13 28.17 8.92
N PRO A 139 -2.45 29.20 8.39
CA PRO A 139 -2.03 30.34 9.20
C PRO A 139 -3.21 30.96 9.96
N PHE A 140 -2.95 31.39 11.19
CA PHE A 140 -3.91 32.07 12.07
C PHE A 140 -5.08 31.22 12.58
N THR A 141 -5.13 29.91 12.34
CA THR A 141 -6.07 29.05 13.04
C THR A 141 -5.57 28.75 14.45
N THR A 142 -6.49 28.67 15.41
CA THR A 142 -6.17 28.37 16.81
C THR A 142 -6.06 26.87 17.11
N ILE A 143 -6.53 26.05 16.17
CA ILE A 143 -6.49 24.58 16.23
C ILE A 143 -6.15 24.01 14.85
N PRO A 144 -5.53 22.81 14.77
CA PRO A 144 -5.39 22.09 13.52
C PRO A 144 -6.74 21.92 12.82
N SER A 145 -6.79 22.24 11.54
CA SER A 145 -8.00 22.14 10.73
C SER A 145 -7.78 21.11 9.63
N GLN A 146 -8.70 20.14 9.54
CA GLN A 146 -8.64 19.15 8.48
C GLN A 146 -8.91 19.84 7.14
N VAL A 147 -8.03 19.61 6.17
CA VAL A 147 -8.11 20.13 4.81
C VAL A 147 -8.31 18.97 3.86
N VAL A 148 -9.16 19.21 2.86
CA VAL A 148 -9.40 18.26 1.79
C VAL A 148 -9.16 18.90 0.44
N THR A 149 -8.63 18.12 -0.49
CA THR A 149 -8.49 18.53 -1.89
C THR A 149 -8.92 17.40 -2.80
N LEU A 150 -9.57 17.77 -3.90
CA LEU A 150 -9.79 16.86 -5.01
C LEU A 150 -8.60 16.93 -5.95
N GLY A 151 -8.32 15.83 -6.62
CA GLY A 151 -7.28 15.73 -7.63
C GLY A 151 -7.51 14.48 -8.48
N GLN A 152 -6.56 14.22 -9.36
CA GLN A 152 -6.49 13.03 -10.19
C GLN A 152 -5.12 12.42 -10.04
N ILE A 153 -5.02 11.11 -10.24
CA ILE A 153 -3.72 10.45 -10.43
C ILE A 153 -3.26 10.75 -11.86
N ASN A 154 -2.18 11.49 -12.01
CA ASN A 154 -1.61 11.89 -13.30
C ASN A 154 -0.60 10.89 -13.84
N ALA A 155 0.07 10.15 -12.95
CA ALA A 155 1.04 9.14 -13.32
C ALA A 155 1.21 8.10 -12.21
N VAL A 156 1.51 6.88 -12.62
CA VAL A 156 2.01 5.81 -11.74
C VAL A 156 3.50 5.67 -12.04
N VAL A 157 4.36 5.80 -11.04
CA VAL A 157 5.81 5.88 -11.23
C VAL A 157 6.58 5.05 -10.21
N ARG A 158 7.79 4.62 -10.59
CA ARG A 158 8.80 4.12 -9.66
C ARG A 158 9.82 5.23 -9.41
N VAL A 159 9.96 5.67 -8.16
CA VAL A 159 10.96 6.68 -7.77
C VAL A 159 12.27 5.99 -7.37
N ARG A 160 13.40 6.69 -7.48
CA ARG A 160 14.73 6.06 -7.29
C ARG A 160 15.01 5.62 -5.85
N HIS A 161 14.41 6.28 -4.88
CA HIS A 161 14.64 6.06 -3.45
C HIS A 161 13.60 5.15 -2.79
N SER A 162 12.62 4.65 -3.55
CA SER A 162 11.56 3.77 -3.03
C SER A 162 11.43 2.54 -3.91
N PRO A 163 11.38 1.33 -3.33
CA PRO A 163 11.12 0.12 -4.09
C PRO A 163 9.64 -0.03 -4.50
N VAL A 164 8.75 0.82 -3.98
CA VAL A 164 7.29 0.72 -4.14
C VAL A 164 6.77 1.75 -5.14
N LEU A 165 5.63 1.50 -5.78
CA LEU A 165 4.94 2.47 -6.63
C LEU A 165 4.54 3.73 -5.88
N HIS A 166 4.71 4.85 -6.57
CA HIS A 166 4.19 6.16 -6.20
C HIS A 166 3.18 6.63 -7.24
N PHE A 167 2.14 7.31 -6.78
CA PHE A 167 1.16 7.97 -7.64
C PHE A 167 1.40 9.48 -7.58
N ILE A 168 1.43 10.12 -8.74
CA ILE A 168 1.56 11.56 -8.86
C ILE A 168 0.16 12.16 -8.92
N ALA A 169 -0.19 13.03 -7.97
CA ALA A 169 -1.50 13.66 -7.91
C ALA A 169 -1.48 15.08 -8.48
N SER A 170 -2.57 15.51 -9.13
CA SER A 170 -2.76 16.90 -9.60
C SER A 170 -3.03 17.93 -8.48
N ALA A 171 -2.86 17.54 -7.22
CA ALA A 171 -3.04 18.41 -6.07
C ALA A 171 -1.72 19.09 -5.66
N MET A 172 -1.82 20.25 -5.01
CA MET A 172 -0.66 20.97 -4.50
C MET A 172 -0.11 20.26 -3.27
N ALA A 173 1.16 19.88 -3.31
CA ALA A 173 1.85 19.35 -2.14
C ALA A 173 2.01 20.45 -1.09
N ARG A 174 1.73 20.12 0.18
CA ARG A 174 1.94 21.00 1.33
C ARG A 174 2.35 20.17 2.53
N GLY A 175 3.25 20.71 3.35
CA GLY A 175 3.57 20.12 4.66
C GLY A 175 2.29 19.94 5.49
N GLY A 176 2.22 18.85 6.25
CA GLY A 176 1.05 18.46 7.05
C GLY A 176 0.01 17.59 6.33
N PHE A 177 0.09 17.46 4.99
CA PHE A 177 -0.63 16.36 4.31
C PHE A 177 0.07 15.01 4.50
N SER A 178 1.38 14.97 4.74
CA SER A 178 2.15 13.73 4.93
C SER A 178 1.51 12.81 5.97
N GLY A 179 1.35 11.54 5.60
CA GLY A 179 0.60 10.50 6.32
C GLY A 179 -0.92 10.57 6.16
N GLY A 180 -1.45 11.54 5.40
CA GLY A 180 -2.87 11.66 5.07
C GLY A 180 -3.32 10.64 4.03
N ALA A 181 -4.62 10.40 3.95
CA ALA A 181 -5.18 9.41 3.04
C ALA A 181 -5.50 10.01 1.67
N ALA A 182 -5.21 9.27 0.61
CA ALA A 182 -5.73 9.50 -0.73
C ALA A 182 -6.79 8.43 -1.05
N LEU A 183 -8.05 8.86 -1.15
CA LEU A 183 -9.22 8.00 -1.30
C LEU A 183 -9.74 8.06 -2.73
N ASP A 184 -10.21 6.93 -3.25
CA ASP A 184 -11.04 6.92 -4.44
C ASP A 184 -12.45 7.51 -4.16
N GLN A 185 -13.30 7.54 -5.18
CA GLN A 185 -14.69 8.00 -5.02
C GLN A 185 -15.50 7.14 -4.04
N SER A 186 -15.19 5.86 -3.89
CA SER A 186 -15.88 4.93 -2.98
C SER A 186 -15.53 5.17 -1.51
N GLY A 187 -14.40 5.83 -1.23
CA GLY A 187 -13.83 6.05 0.09
C GLY A 187 -12.78 5.02 0.49
N THR A 188 -12.29 4.24 -0.47
CA THR A 188 -11.20 3.29 -0.29
C THR A 188 -9.85 4.01 -0.45
N ALA A 189 -8.95 3.85 0.51
CA ALA A 189 -7.59 4.38 0.44
C ALA A 189 -6.80 3.62 -0.62
N LEU A 190 -6.33 4.37 -1.62
CA LEU A 190 -5.40 3.89 -2.65
C LEU A 190 -3.94 4.12 -2.23
N ALA A 191 -3.68 5.16 -1.46
CA ALA A 191 -2.33 5.57 -1.09
C ALA A 191 -2.33 6.45 0.16
N LEU A 192 -1.15 6.66 0.74
CA LEU A 192 -0.90 7.73 1.70
C LEU A 192 -0.03 8.83 1.09
N VAL A 193 -0.23 10.07 1.50
CA VAL A 193 0.64 11.18 1.09
C VAL A 193 1.99 11.03 1.80
N THR A 194 3.10 11.14 1.07
CA THR A 194 4.43 11.08 1.68
C THR A 194 5.17 12.39 1.46
N GLU A 195 5.41 12.76 0.20
CA GLU A 195 6.38 13.79 -0.14
C GLU A 195 5.91 14.73 -1.26
N SER A 196 6.67 15.81 -1.40
CA SER A 196 6.66 16.62 -2.61
C SER A 196 7.92 16.32 -3.41
N LEU A 197 7.76 15.82 -4.64
CA LEU A 197 8.88 15.54 -5.54
C LEU A 197 9.31 16.84 -6.24
N GLY A 198 10.28 17.52 -5.61
CA GLY A 198 10.96 18.71 -6.14
C GLY A 198 12.46 18.49 -6.32
N GLN A 199 13.18 19.50 -6.83
CA GLN A 199 14.64 19.50 -6.92
C GLN A 199 15.24 20.61 -6.05
N GLY A 200 16.29 20.26 -5.29
CA GLY A 200 17.04 21.20 -4.46
C GLY A 200 16.18 21.85 -3.37
N ASP A 201 16.47 23.12 -3.06
CA ASP A 201 15.79 23.89 -2.01
C ASP A 201 14.52 24.61 -2.52
N MET A 202 13.91 24.10 -3.59
CA MET A 202 12.69 24.67 -4.13
C MET A 202 11.52 24.53 -3.14
N PRO A 203 10.59 25.50 -3.08
CA PRO A 203 9.44 25.40 -2.20
C PRO A 203 8.65 24.11 -2.44
N VAL A 204 8.17 23.49 -1.38
CA VAL A 204 7.41 22.22 -1.41
C VAL A 204 6.23 22.31 -2.37
N GLU A 205 5.59 23.48 -2.46
CA GLU A 205 4.42 23.73 -3.31
C GLU A 205 4.73 23.70 -4.82
N THR A 206 6.00 23.68 -5.21
CA THR A 206 6.44 23.61 -6.61
C THR A 206 6.74 22.18 -7.07
N GLY A 207 6.83 21.23 -6.14
CA GLY A 207 7.03 19.81 -6.46
C GLY A 207 5.72 19.08 -6.75
N TYR A 208 5.84 17.90 -7.33
CA TYR A 208 4.70 17.02 -7.55
C TYR A 208 4.26 16.38 -6.25
N MET A 209 2.95 16.43 -5.96
CA MET A 209 2.41 15.70 -4.82
C MET A 209 2.53 14.19 -5.09
N SER A 210 3.29 13.52 -4.23
CA SER A 210 3.54 12.09 -4.33
C SER A 210 2.77 11.33 -3.27
N LEU A 211 2.12 10.26 -3.71
CA LEU A 211 1.36 9.35 -2.88
C LEU A 211 2.04 7.98 -2.93
N LEU A 212 2.42 7.44 -1.78
CA LEU A 212 2.99 6.09 -1.69
C LEU A 212 1.84 5.07 -1.69
N SER A 213 1.94 4.04 -2.54
CA SER A 213 0.96 2.94 -2.63
C SER A 213 0.55 2.43 -1.24
N ILE A 214 -0.73 2.12 -1.02
CA ILE A 214 -1.21 1.69 0.32
C ILE A 214 -0.66 0.31 0.72
N GLU A 215 -0.22 -0.49 -0.26
CA GLU A 215 0.22 -1.88 -0.08
C GLU A 215 1.13 -2.11 1.14
N PRO A 216 2.23 -1.35 1.33
CA PRO A 216 3.18 -1.62 2.40
C PRO A 216 2.62 -1.28 3.78
N ALA A 217 1.67 -0.33 3.86
CA ALA A 217 0.98 -0.02 5.10
C ALA A 217 0.10 -1.20 5.54
N VAL A 218 -0.61 -1.81 4.59
CA VAL A 218 -1.43 -3.00 4.83
C VAL A 218 -0.56 -4.17 5.27
N ASP A 219 0.55 -4.40 4.59
CA ASP A 219 1.48 -5.49 4.92
C ASP A 219 2.10 -5.33 6.29
N LEU A 220 2.54 -4.12 6.62
CA LEU A 220 3.10 -3.81 7.92
C LEU A 220 2.05 -3.95 9.04
N ALA A 221 0.82 -3.49 8.82
CA ALA A 221 -0.27 -3.66 9.78
C ALA A 221 -0.64 -5.13 10.00
N ALA A 222 -0.64 -5.93 8.94
CA ALA A 222 -0.93 -7.36 9.00
C ALA A 222 0.19 -8.16 9.67
N GLU A 223 1.44 -7.78 9.42
CA GLU A 223 2.61 -8.36 10.09
C GLU A 223 2.55 -8.09 11.61
N LYS A 224 2.40 -6.81 12.00
CA LYS A 224 2.54 -6.36 13.39
C LYS A 224 1.29 -6.52 14.25
N PHE A 225 0.12 -6.37 13.65
CA PHE A 225 -1.16 -6.35 14.39
C PHE A 225 -2.14 -7.43 13.95
N GLY A 226 -1.83 -8.24 12.93
CA GLY A 226 -2.79 -9.21 12.38
C GLY A 226 -3.97 -8.55 11.68
N PHE A 227 -3.81 -7.30 11.21
CA PHE A 227 -4.82 -6.59 10.42
C PHE A 227 -5.29 -7.45 9.24
N SER A 228 -6.59 -7.40 8.93
CA SER A 228 -7.21 -8.15 7.84
C SER A 228 -8.22 -7.28 7.11
N THR A 229 -8.20 -7.34 5.79
CA THR A 229 -9.17 -6.66 4.94
C THR A 229 -10.46 -7.47 4.76
N HIS A 230 -10.42 -8.77 5.07
CA HIS A 230 -11.52 -9.73 4.90
C HIS A 230 -11.89 -10.49 6.19
N GLY A 231 -11.43 -10.01 7.35
CA GLY A 231 -11.69 -10.57 8.67
C GLY A 231 -10.93 -11.86 9.01
N ALA A 232 -11.06 -12.91 8.19
CA ALA A 232 -10.54 -14.24 8.51
C ALA A 232 -9.05 -14.43 8.20
N TYR A 233 -8.47 -13.60 7.33
CA TYR A 233 -7.13 -13.79 6.76
C TYR A 233 -6.26 -12.55 6.93
N PRO A 234 -5.09 -12.62 7.57
CA PRO A 234 -4.25 -11.44 7.77
C PRO A 234 -3.78 -10.86 6.42
N GLY A 235 -3.75 -9.54 6.35
CA GLY A 235 -3.36 -8.78 5.17
C GLY A 235 -4.47 -8.70 4.13
N ARG A 236 -4.05 -8.81 2.87
CA ARG A 236 -4.93 -8.85 1.71
C ARG A 236 -5.38 -10.29 1.47
N TYR A 237 -6.63 -10.45 1.03
CA TYR A 237 -7.06 -11.73 0.46
C TYR A 237 -6.63 -11.75 -1.00
N SER A 238 -5.68 -12.63 -1.32
CA SER A 238 -5.15 -12.83 -2.66
C SER A 238 -5.00 -14.33 -2.86
N ASP A 239 -5.45 -14.81 -4.02
CA ASP A 239 -5.21 -16.18 -4.50
C ASP A 239 -3.78 -16.33 -5.08
N THR A 240 -3.04 -15.22 -5.14
CA THR A 240 -1.63 -15.20 -5.52
C THR A 240 -0.79 -15.63 -4.33
N LEU A 241 -0.24 -16.84 -4.40
CA LEU A 241 0.72 -17.31 -3.40
C LEU A 241 2.04 -16.55 -3.52
N PHE A 242 2.58 -16.44 -4.74
CA PHE A 242 3.80 -15.71 -5.04
C PHE A 242 3.78 -15.16 -6.46
N ALA A 243 4.15 -13.89 -6.62
CA ALA A 243 4.37 -13.31 -7.93
C ALA A 243 5.64 -12.47 -7.92
N ALA A 244 6.35 -12.43 -9.05
CA ALA A 244 7.49 -11.55 -9.24
C ALA A 244 7.65 -11.14 -10.70
N LYS A 245 8.02 -9.88 -10.91
CA LYS A 245 8.29 -9.29 -12.23
C LYS A 245 9.73 -8.80 -12.28
N PHE A 246 10.41 -9.03 -13.39
CA PHE A 246 11.83 -8.71 -13.55
C PHE A 246 12.11 -7.99 -14.86
N SER A 247 12.99 -7.00 -14.85
CA SER A 247 13.55 -6.40 -16.05
C SER A 247 14.98 -6.87 -16.30
N ASN A 248 15.34 -7.02 -17.56
CA ASN A 248 16.69 -7.17 -18.01
C ASN A 248 17.31 -5.76 -18.13
N PRO A 249 18.31 -5.38 -17.32
CA PRO A 249 18.91 -4.05 -17.40
C PRO A 249 19.63 -3.75 -18.72
N SER A 250 19.93 -4.79 -19.51
CA SER A 250 20.49 -4.66 -20.86
C SER A 250 19.42 -4.48 -21.93
N SER A 251 18.13 -4.58 -21.59
CA SER A 251 17.05 -4.15 -22.48
C SER A 251 17.05 -2.62 -22.52
N ASP A 252 16.91 -2.04 -23.72
CA ASP A 252 16.69 -0.59 -23.89
C ASP A 252 15.25 -0.21 -23.49
N SER A 253 14.77 -0.68 -22.34
CA SER A 253 13.40 -0.42 -21.89
C SER A 253 13.23 1.06 -21.56
N LEU A 254 12.26 1.69 -22.24
CA LEU A 254 11.86 3.07 -22.00
C LEU A 254 10.79 3.20 -20.89
N SER A 255 10.33 2.08 -20.32
CA SER A 255 9.32 2.06 -19.26
C SER A 255 9.75 1.18 -18.09
N SER A 256 9.58 1.70 -16.87
CA SER A 256 9.82 0.96 -15.62
C SER A 256 8.75 -0.09 -15.30
N PHE A 257 7.75 -0.25 -16.18
CA PHE A 257 6.68 -1.24 -16.04
C PHE A 257 6.80 -2.41 -17.02
N ILE A 258 7.68 -2.30 -18.02
CA ILE A 258 8.00 -3.42 -18.89
C ILE A 258 8.86 -4.41 -18.10
N TYR A 259 8.43 -5.66 -18.08
CA TYR A 259 9.18 -6.78 -17.52
C TYR A 259 9.56 -7.74 -18.65
N ASP A 260 10.79 -8.23 -18.58
CA ASP A 260 11.38 -9.17 -19.54
C ASP A 260 11.25 -10.63 -19.06
N ALA A 261 10.94 -10.81 -17.77
CA ALA A 261 10.58 -12.08 -17.18
C ALA A 261 9.54 -11.90 -16.06
N SER A 262 8.70 -12.90 -15.86
CA SER A 262 7.76 -12.97 -14.75
C SER A 262 7.56 -14.39 -14.26
N LEU A 263 7.15 -14.49 -13.01
CA LEU A 263 6.72 -15.70 -12.35
C LEU A 263 5.41 -15.40 -11.62
N TYR A 264 4.44 -16.29 -11.77
CA TYR A 264 3.18 -16.27 -11.05
C TYR A 264 2.88 -17.66 -10.51
N VAL A 265 2.61 -17.75 -9.22
CA VAL A 265 2.22 -18.99 -8.52
C VAL A 265 0.86 -18.72 -7.91
N TYR A 266 -0.15 -19.37 -8.47
CA TYR A 266 -1.54 -19.33 -8.00
C TYR A 266 -1.83 -20.52 -7.14
N ASP A 267 -2.49 -20.31 -5.99
CA ASP A 267 -3.00 -21.36 -5.10
C ASP A 267 -4.20 -20.79 -4.34
N ASP A 268 -5.40 -21.32 -4.55
CA ASP A 268 -6.62 -20.95 -3.82
C ASP A 268 -7.14 -22.08 -2.91
N ASP A 269 -6.26 -23.02 -2.53
CA ASP A 269 -6.56 -24.28 -1.85
C ASP A 269 -7.42 -25.27 -2.68
N ARG A 270 -7.79 -24.95 -3.93
CA ARG A 270 -8.53 -25.84 -4.85
C ARG A 270 -7.80 -26.10 -6.16
N ASP A 271 -7.41 -25.04 -6.83
CA ASP A 271 -6.75 -24.99 -8.12
C ASP A 271 -5.33 -24.43 -7.95
N LEU A 272 -4.41 -24.97 -8.75
CA LEU A 272 -2.99 -24.71 -8.62
C LEU A 272 -2.35 -24.63 -10.01
N PHE A 273 -1.74 -23.49 -10.31
CA PHE A 273 -0.98 -23.34 -11.53
C PHE A 273 0.16 -22.34 -11.37
N VAL A 274 1.12 -22.47 -12.27
CA VAL A 274 2.33 -21.65 -12.30
C VAL A 274 2.51 -21.11 -13.71
N GLU A 275 2.79 -19.81 -13.82
CA GLU A 275 3.19 -19.18 -15.06
C GLU A 275 4.64 -18.72 -14.93
N ILE A 276 5.46 -19.07 -15.92
CA ILE A 276 6.83 -18.60 -16.03
C ILE A 276 7.00 -18.04 -17.43
N ASN A 277 7.31 -16.74 -17.52
CA ASN A 277 7.52 -16.05 -18.78
C ASN A 277 8.93 -15.48 -18.82
N CYS A 278 9.65 -15.65 -19.92
CA CYS A 278 10.92 -14.99 -20.18
C CYS A 278 11.20 -15.01 -21.68
N GLY A 279 11.59 -13.87 -22.26
CA GLY A 279 11.94 -13.79 -23.68
C GLY A 279 13.22 -14.52 -24.07
N ASN A 280 14.06 -14.88 -23.09
CA ASN A 280 15.25 -15.71 -23.30
C ASN A 280 14.88 -17.19 -23.13
N GLU A 281 14.76 -17.92 -24.25
CA GLU A 281 14.34 -19.33 -24.26
C GLU A 281 15.22 -20.25 -23.40
N ALA A 282 16.54 -20.03 -23.38
CA ALA A 282 17.45 -20.85 -22.59
C ALA A 282 17.24 -20.62 -21.09
N LEU A 283 17.08 -19.36 -20.69
CA LEU A 283 16.82 -19.00 -19.29
C LEU A 283 15.40 -19.42 -18.86
N LEU A 284 14.42 -19.36 -19.75
CA LEU A 284 13.08 -19.88 -19.52
C LEU A 284 13.11 -21.38 -19.24
N ALA A 285 13.82 -22.15 -20.07
CA ALA A 285 13.97 -23.59 -19.86
C ALA A 285 14.66 -23.92 -18.52
N GLU A 286 15.68 -23.15 -18.13
CA GLU A 286 16.34 -23.30 -16.83
C GLU A 286 15.42 -22.91 -15.67
N ALA A 287 14.58 -21.88 -15.81
CA ALA A 287 13.60 -21.47 -14.82
C ALA A 287 12.55 -22.56 -14.58
N ILE A 288 12.01 -23.14 -15.66
CA ILE A 288 11.06 -24.26 -15.57
C ILE A 288 11.72 -25.46 -14.90
N ALA A 289 12.96 -25.80 -15.27
CA ALA A 289 13.70 -26.89 -14.65
C ALA A 289 13.98 -26.64 -13.17
N THR A 290 14.29 -25.39 -12.79
CA THR A 290 14.51 -24.96 -11.40
C THR A 290 13.24 -25.14 -10.57
N PHE A 291 12.08 -24.73 -11.07
CA PHE A 291 10.81 -24.94 -10.40
C PHE A 291 10.49 -26.44 -10.28
N HIS A 292 10.60 -27.17 -11.39
CA HIS A 292 10.29 -28.60 -11.50
C HIS A 292 11.14 -29.46 -10.55
N ALA A 293 12.38 -29.08 -10.27
CA ALA A 293 13.27 -29.79 -9.36
C ALA A 293 12.77 -29.80 -7.90
N ILE A 294 12.00 -28.79 -7.49
CA ILE A 294 11.41 -28.68 -6.15
C ILE A 294 9.97 -29.19 -6.16
N THR A 295 9.18 -28.72 -7.13
CA THR A 295 7.79 -29.11 -7.32
C THR A 295 7.59 -29.57 -8.77
N PRO A 296 7.51 -30.88 -9.05
CA PRO A 296 7.33 -31.39 -10.40
C PRO A 296 6.04 -30.86 -11.04
N VAL A 297 6.18 -30.27 -12.22
CA VAL A 297 5.09 -29.67 -13.00
C VAL A 297 4.97 -30.32 -14.38
N THR A 298 3.74 -30.33 -14.90
CA THR A 298 3.40 -30.68 -16.28
C THR A 298 3.03 -29.42 -17.05
N ARG A 299 3.56 -29.31 -18.27
CA ARG A 299 3.21 -28.23 -19.21
C ARG A 299 1.78 -28.41 -19.72
N ASN A 300 1.00 -27.35 -19.67
CA ASN A 300 -0.33 -27.24 -20.25
C ASN A 300 -0.40 -26.00 -21.15
N ASP A 301 -0.54 -26.22 -22.45
CA ASP A 301 -0.70 -25.13 -23.41
C ASP A 301 -2.17 -24.68 -23.44
N VAL A 302 -2.41 -23.39 -23.20
CA VAL A 302 -3.74 -22.80 -23.16
C VAL A 302 -4.02 -22.06 -24.47
N ASP A 303 -5.29 -22.01 -24.87
CA ASP A 303 -5.73 -21.15 -25.97
C ASP A 303 -5.29 -19.70 -25.69
N ASP A 304 -4.81 -19.00 -26.73
CA ASP A 304 -4.15 -17.67 -26.67
C ASP A 304 -2.62 -17.65 -26.43
N GLY A 305 -1.95 -18.80 -26.48
CA GLY A 305 -0.48 -18.87 -26.54
C GLY A 305 0.21 -18.72 -25.18
N TYR A 306 -0.56 -18.81 -24.10
CA TYR A 306 -0.06 -18.90 -22.73
C TYR A 306 0.31 -20.34 -22.39
N VAL A 307 1.35 -20.49 -21.57
CA VAL A 307 1.78 -21.80 -21.06
C VAL A 307 1.62 -21.80 -19.55
N LEU A 308 0.75 -22.68 -19.06
CA LEU A 308 0.61 -22.96 -17.64
C LEU A 308 1.41 -24.20 -17.28
N TYR A 309 2.00 -24.20 -16.09
CA TYR A 309 2.65 -25.35 -15.49
C TYR A 309 1.80 -25.80 -14.30
N ILE A 310 1.24 -27.01 -14.39
CA ILE A 310 0.38 -27.57 -13.37
C ILE A 310 1.21 -28.55 -12.53
N PRO A 311 1.35 -28.34 -11.21
CA PRO A 311 2.01 -29.31 -10.34
C PRO A 311 1.35 -30.69 -10.43
N ASN A 312 2.18 -31.74 -10.47
CA ASN A 312 1.70 -33.11 -10.68
C ASN A 312 0.90 -33.65 -9.48
N GLU A 313 1.09 -33.06 -8.32
CA GLU A 313 0.38 -33.33 -7.07
C GLU A 313 -0.17 -32.02 -6.51
N ASN A 314 -0.79 -32.05 -5.31
CA ASN A 314 -1.18 -30.85 -4.57
C ASN A 314 -0.16 -30.56 -3.44
N PRO A 315 1.02 -29.99 -3.76
CA PRO A 315 2.05 -29.67 -2.77
C PRO A 315 1.58 -28.57 -1.80
N PRO A 316 2.12 -28.53 -0.57
CA PRO A 316 1.86 -27.43 0.33
C PRO A 316 2.38 -26.09 -0.22
N ALA A 317 1.66 -25.00 0.06
CA ALA A 317 2.05 -23.62 -0.26
C ALA A 317 3.52 -23.27 0.06
N THR A 318 4.10 -23.84 1.12
CA THR A 318 5.50 -23.60 1.47
C THR A 318 6.49 -24.13 0.42
N LEU A 319 6.22 -25.29 -0.18
CA LEU A 319 7.07 -25.85 -1.25
C LEU A 319 6.89 -25.11 -2.58
N LEU A 320 5.68 -24.66 -2.86
CA LEU A 320 5.39 -23.83 -4.02
C LEU A 320 6.07 -22.46 -3.93
N LEU A 321 6.05 -21.84 -2.75
CA LEU A 321 6.80 -20.62 -2.48
C LEU A 321 8.31 -20.86 -2.63
N GLU A 322 8.85 -21.93 -2.06
CA GLU A 322 10.27 -22.28 -2.19
C GLU A 322 10.68 -22.45 -3.68
N ALA A 323 9.87 -23.17 -4.45
CA ALA A 323 10.10 -23.34 -5.89
C ALA A 323 10.05 -22.00 -6.64
N GLY A 324 9.09 -21.15 -6.31
CA GLY A 324 8.96 -19.82 -6.89
C GLY A 324 10.14 -18.91 -6.53
N GLU A 325 10.58 -18.90 -5.26
CA GLU A 325 11.74 -18.13 -4.82
C GLU A 325 13.04 -18.61 -5.48
N ALA A 326 13.20 -19.91 -5.70
CA ALA A 326 14.36 -20.46 -6.40
C ALA A 326 14.45 -19.98 -7.87
N VAL A 327 13.30 -19.83 -8.53
CA VAL A 327 13.19 -19.22 -9.87
C VAL A 327 13.44 -17.71 -9.81
N ALA A 328 12.89 -16.99 -8.83
CA ALA A 328 13.17 -15.57 -8.66
C ALA A 328 14.68 -15.31 -8.48
N ALA A 329 15.34 -16.11 -7.64
CA ALA A 329 16.78 -16.08 -7.46
C ALA A 329 17.56 -16.46 -8.74
N LEU A 330 16.93 -17.21 -9.67
CA LEU A 330 17.52 -17.51 -10.99
C LEU A 330 17.59 -16.28 -11.87
N PHE A 331 16.49 -15.56 -11.97
CA PHE A 331 16.48 -14.34 -12.76
C PHE A 331 17.50 -13.33 -12.21
N GLU A 332 17.58 -13.18 -10.89
CA GLU A 332 18.53 -12.27 -10.25
C GLU A 332 20.00 -12.66 -10.46
N ARG A 333 20.36 -13.95 -10.27
CA ARG A 333 21.73 -14.42 -10.54
C ARG A 333 22.11 -14.34 -12.02
N SER A 334 21.11 -14.37 -12.91
CA SER A 334 21.26 -14.17 -14.35
C SER A 334 21.25 -12.68 -14.77
N GLY A 335 21.28 -11.76 -13.80
CA GLY A 335 21.46 -10.33 -14.04
C GLY A 335 20.16 -9.53 -14.22
N TYR A 336 19.00 -10.15 -14.07
CA TYR A 336 17.73 -9.43 -14.09
C TYR A 336 17.52 -8.69 -12.77
N ARG A 337 16.83 -7.55 -12.84
CA ARG A 337 16.43 -6.75 -11.68
C ARG A 337 14.97 -7.02 -11.35
N ARG A 338 14.69 -7.37 -10.09
CA ARG A 338 13.31 -7.46 -9.59
C ARG A 338 12.66 -6.08 -9.58
N LEU A 339 11.50 -5.96 -10.20
CA LEU A 339 10.70 -4.74 -10.27
C LEU A 339 9.58 -4.70 -9.24
N ALA A 340 8.94 -5.85 -9.02
CA ALA A 340 7.84 -6.01 -8.07
C ALA A 340 7.79 -7.47 -7.61
N SER A 341 7.26 -7.70 -6.41
CA SER A 341 6.90 -9.02 -5.93
C SER A 341 5.75 -8.97 -4.95
N GLU A 342 4.94 -10.01 -4.93
CA GLU A 342 3.84 -10.21 -3.99
C GLU A 342 3.99 -11.58 -3.32
N ARG A 343 3.61 -11.66 -2.04
CA ARG A 343 3.56 -12.90 -1.26
C ARG A 343 2.26 -12.95 -0.47
N SER A 344 1.57 -14.08 -0.52
CA SER A 344 0.38 -14.30 0.31
C SER A 344 0.76 -14.36 1.79
N GLN A 345 0.23 -13.45 2.60
CA GLN A 345 0.53 -13.44 4.04
C GLN A 345 -0.29 -14.46 4.83
N TRP A 346 -1.47 -14.84 4.33
CA TRP A 346 -2.39 -15.71 5.05
C TRP A 346 -2.11 -17.20 4.81
N GLN A 347 -1.74 -17.60 3.58
CA GLN A 347 -1.36 -18.98 3.27
C GLN A 347 -0.08 -19.39 3.99
N LEU A 348 0.80 -18.42 4.28
CA LEU A 348 2.09 -18.66 4.94
C LEU A 348 2.04 -18.61 6.47
N LYS A 349 1.05 -17.93 7.07
CA LYS A 349 0.92 -17.83 8.54
C LYS A 349 0.18 -19.01 9.19
N ASN A 350 -0.60 -19.78 8.44
CA ASN A 350 -1.44 -20.84 9.00
C ASN A 350 -0.71 -22.13 9.43
N LYS A 351 0.65 -22.15 9.47
CA LYS A 351 1.43 -23.34 9.86
C LYS A 351 2.71 -22.99 10.65
N ALA A 352 2.62 -22.14 11.67
CA ALA A 352 3.64 -21.99 12.70
C ALA A 352 3.17 -22.58 14.03
#